data_AF-I0FEV1-F1
#
_entry.id   AF-I0FEV1-F1
#
_cell.length_a   1.000
_cell.length_b   1.000
_cell.length_c   1.000
_cell.angle_alpha   90.00
_cell.angle_beta   90.00
_cell.angle_gamma   90.00
#
_symmetry.space_group_name_H-M   'P 1'
#
loop_
_entity.id
_entity.type
_entity.pdbx_description
1 polymer ?
#
loop_
_entity_poly.entity_id
_entity_poly.type
_entity_poly.pdbx_seq_one_letter_code
_entity_poly.pdbx_strand_id
1 'polypeptide(L)'
;MQGHWGIKAETKKSEIGAYFSKIENTMKVVKEKLGKILEEHGSYEKVKVKVEEFIGKIDKIGVGANKAALGANDDAVIGEVVKSAAAGVDSPNAESVKNLVEGIKEIVDLVVTGGNGQADKTKPVDEDKKDIGRLFGAKNEDGKGAEDKHTAAANASVGAVSGADILKAIAGANADAKKNGKVSEAEDAAALALSKGTANANEDQIKESAKKDAIIAAGIALRGMAKDGKFIVKEIGNNKTEAESAKGVAANAINKVLSTLIIAIRNAVDGELKEINKLLGEIKQGEGTESKAN
;
A
#
# COMPACT_ATOMS: atom_id res chain seq x y z
N MET A 1 -2.76 19.16 6.41
CA MET A 1 -3.28 17.76 6.44
C MET A 1 -2.48 17.02 7.52
N GLN A 2 -3.08 16.73 8.69
CA GLN A 2 -2.35 16.19 9.86
C GLN A 2 -1.74 14.81 9.54
N GLY A 3 -0.47 14.63 9.95
CA GLY A 3 0.45 13.60 9.45
C GLY A 3 0.58 12.34 10.29
N HIS A 4 -0.40 12.00 11.14
CA HIS A 4 -0.37 10.71 11.83
C HIS A 4 -1.79 10.19 11.99
N TRP A 5 -2.22 9.36 11.05
CA TRP A 5 -3.41 8.56 11.24
C TRP A 5 -2.96 7.36 12.07
N GLY A 6 -3.35 7.33 13.34
CA GLY A 6 -3.07 6.21 14.24
C GLY A 6 -3.90 5.00 13.85
N ILE A 7 -3.59 4.39 12.69
CA ILE A 7 -4.23 3.16 12.23
C ILE A 7 -3.85 2.07 13.23
N LYS A 8 -4.86 1.45 13.82
CA LYS A 8 -4.69 0.35 14.77
C LYS A 8 -5.23 -0.93 14.14
N ALA A 9 -4.96 -2.06 14.76
CA ALA A 9 -5.43 -3.34 14.25
C ALA A 9 -6.96 -3.42 14.17
N GLU A 10 -7.67 -2.63 14.99
CA GLU A 10 -9.13 -2.53 15.05
C GLU A 10 -9.70 -1.55 14.02
N THR A 11 -8.86 -0.80 13.30
CA THR A 11 -9.30 0.08 12.22
C THR A 11 -9.98 -0.75 11.14
N LYS A 12 -11.17 -0.32 10.69
CA LYS A 12 -11.88 -1.02 9.62
C LYS A 12 -11.17 -0.84 8.29
N LYS A 13 -11.27 -1.85 7.42
CA LYS A 13 -10.76 -1.75 6.06
C LYS A 13 -11.46 -0.62 5.30
N SER A 14 -12.76 -0.41 5.53
CA SER A 14 -13.52 0.72 4.98
C SER A 14 -13.00 2.10 5.41
N GLU A 15 -12.36 2.23 6.57
CA GLU A 15 -11.68 3.46 6.97
C GLU A 15 -10.40 3.68 6.14
N ILE A 16 -9.72 2.60 5.74
CA ILE A 16 -8.61 2.67 4.78
C ILE A 16 -9.13 3.08 3.39
N GLY A 17 -10.27 2.54 2.95
CA GLY A 17 -10.93 3.00 1.73
C GLY A 17 -11.26 4.50 1.78
N ALA A 18 -11.82 4.96 2.90
CA ALA A 18 -12.13 6.37 3.12
C ALA A 18 -10.88 7.27 3.11
N TYR A 19 -9.71 6.75 3.51
CA TYR A 19 -8.44 7.46 3.41
C TYR A 19 -8.06 7.73 1.95
N PHE A 20 -8.18 6.71 1.08
CA PHE A 20 -7.95 6.88 -0.34
C PHE A 20 -8.99 7.81 -1.00
N SER A 21 -10.28 7.71 -0.63
CA SER A 21 -11.29 8.65 -1.10
C SER A 21 -11.01 10.10 -0.70
N LYS A 22 -10.39 10.34 0.47
CA LYS A 22 -9.95 11.68 0.88
C LYS A 22 -8.81 12.20 0.01
N ILE A 23 -7.89 11.33 -0.43
CA ILE A 23 -6.83 11.70 -1.39
C ILE A 23 -7.48 12.12 -2.71
N GLU A 24 -8.39 11.32 -3.26
CA GLU A 24 -9.12 11.64 -4.49
C GLU A 24 -9.85 12.99 -4.39
N ASN A 25 -10.61 13.21 -3.32
CA ASN A 25 -11.34 14.47 -3.11
C ASN A 25 -10.39 15.67 -3.00
N THR A 26 -9.24 15.49 -2.34
CA THR A 26 -8.23 16.55 -2.29
C THR A 26 -7.66 16.86 -3.67
N MET A 27 -7.39 15.83 -4.49
CA MET A 27 -6.91 16.00 -5.86
C MET A 27 -7.92 16.78 -6.72
N LYS A 28 -9.22 16.50 -6.59
CA LYS A 28 -10.29 17.28 -7.27
C LYS A 28 -10.26 18.77 -6.91
N VAL A 29 -10.15 19.08 -5.61
CA VAL A 29 -10.06 20.48 -5.14
C VAL A 29 -8.80 21.17 -5.67
N VAL A 30 -7.66 20.47 -5.71
CA VAL A 30 -6.42 21.03 -6.28
C VAL A 30 -6.60 21.30 -7.78
N LYS A 31 -7.18 20.36 -8.52
CA LYS A 31 -7.46 20.52 -9.95
C LYS A 31 -8.34 21.72 -10.26
N GLU A 32 -9.42 21.92 -9.51
CA GLU A 32 -10.29 23.10 -9.64
C GLU A 32 -9.53 24.41 -9.45
N LYS A 33 -8.63 24.46 -8.45
CA LYS A 33 -7.79 25.64 -8.19
C LYS A 33 -6.76 25.87 -9.29
N LEU A 34 -6.17 24.81 -9.83
CA LEU A 34 -5.27 24.90 -10.98
C LEU A 34 -5.99 25.41 -12.24
N GLY A 35 -7.26 25.03 -12.43
CA GLY A 35 -8.11 25.57 -13.49
C GLY A 35 -8.24 27.09 -13.41
N LYS A 36 -8.43 27.66 -12.22
CA LYS A 36 -8.48 29.13 -12.03
C LYS A 36 -7.16 29.81 -12.38
N ILE A 37 -6.02 29.18 -12.06
CA ILE A 37 -4.70 29.70 -12.46
C ILE A 37 -4.57 29.70 -13.98
N LEU A 38 -5.12 28.70 -14.67
CA LEU A 38 -5.14 28.65 -16.12
C LEU A 38 -6.02 29.75 -16.73
N GLU A 39 -7.14 30.07 -16.10
CA GLU A 39 -8.01 31.19 -16.52
C GLU A 39 -7.32 32.55 -16.34
N GLU A 40 -6.64 32.77 -15.20
CA GLU A 40 -5.99 34.04 -14.86
C GLU A 40 -4.64 34.25 -15.58
N HIS A 41 -3.87 33.17 -15.78
CA HIS A 41 -2.49 33.23 -16.26
C HIS A 41 -2.22 32.37 -17.49
N GLY A 42 -3.26 31.84 -18.15
CA GLY A 42 -3.15 30.98 -19.34
C GLY A 42 -2.66 31.68 -20.60
N SER A 43 -2.57 33.02 -20.59
CA SER A 43 -1.88 33.78 -21.65
C SER A 43 -0.37 33.52 -21.66
N TYR A 44 0.20 33.09 -20.53
CA TYR A 44 1.61 32.75 -20.41
C TYR A 44 1.84 31.29 -20.75
N GLU A 45 2.34 31.03 -21.96
CA GLU A 45 2.54 29.69 -22.51
C GLU A 45 3.29 28.74 -21.54
N LYS A 46 4.36 29.23 -20.89
CA LYS A 46 5.12 28.42 -19.92
C LYS A 46 4.30 28.02 -18.69
N VAL A 47 3.46 28.94 -18.19
CA VAL A 47 2.58 28.66 -17.04
C VAL A 47 1.48 27.70 -17.47
N LYS A 48 0.88 27.96 -18.63
CA LYS A 48 -0.18 27.13 -19.20
C LYS A 48 0.24 25.67 -19.33
N VAL A 49 1.35 25.41 -20.04
CA VAL A 49 1.89 24.06 -20.24
C VAL A 49 2.14 23.36 -18.90
N LYS A 50 2.78 24.06 -17.94
CA LYS A 50 3.11 23.49 -16.65
C LYS A 50 1.88 23.16 -15.79
N VAL A 51 0.87 24.03 -15.82
CA VAL A 51 -0.39 23.82 -15.12
C VAL A 51 -1.17 22.65 -15.75
N GLU A 52 -1.21 22.54 -17.07
CA GLU A 52 -1.84 21.42 -17.78
C GLU A 52 -1.15 20.08 -17.48
N GLU A 53 0.19 20.03 -17.49
CA GLU A 53 0.96 18.86 -17.07
C GLU A 53 0.64 18.47 -15.63
N PHE A 54 0.55 19.46 -14.73
CA PHE A 54 0.26 19.21 -13.34
C PHE A 54 -1.18 18.69 -13.13
N ILE A 55 -2.16 19.24 -13.83
CA ILE A 55 -3.54 18.73 -13.83
C ILE A 55 -3.56 17.26 -14.27
N GLY A 56 -2.81 16.90 -15.31
CA GLY A 56 -2.70 15.50 -15.76
C GLY A 56 -2.12 14.56 -14.70
N LYS A 57 -1.13 15.02 -13.91
CA LYS A 57 -0.59 14.25 -12.78
C LYS A 57 -1.61 14.10 -11.65
N ILE A 58 -2.29 15.18 -11.28
CA ILE A 58 -3.33 15.20 -10.25
C ILE A 58 -4.48 14.25 -10.59
N ASP A 59 -4.89 14.21 -11.85
CA ASP A 59 -5.94 13.29 -12.33
C ASP A 59 -5.54 11.84 -12.13
N LYS A 60 -4.32 11.45 -12.53
CA LYS A 60 -3.84 10.08 -12.34
C LYS A 60 -3.73 9.69 -10.87
N ILE A 61 -3.27 10.61 -10.00
CA ILE A 61 -3.25 10.37 -8.55
C ILE A 61 -4.68 10.16 -8.02
N GLY A 62 -5.64 10.96 -8.50
CA GLY A 62 -7.06 10.82 -8.15
C GLY A 62 -7.64 9.48 -8.60
N VAL A 63 -7.40 9.06 -9.84
CA VAL A 63 -7.84 7.77 -10.40
C VAL A 63 -7.24 6.60 -9.62
N GLY A 64 -5.93 6.61 -9.38
CA GLY A 64 -5.26 5.58 -8.59
C GLY A 64 -5.81 5.50 -7.15
N ALA A 65 -6.07 6.64 -6.53
CA ALA A 65 -6.66 6.68 -5.19
C ALA A 65 -8.10 6.11 -5.18
N ASN A 66 -8.92 6.46 -6.17
CA ASN A 66 -10.27 5.92 -6.29
C ASN A 66 -10.25 4.39 -6.42
N LYS A 67 -9.39 3.83 -7.30
CA LYS A 67 -9.22 2.37 -7.43
C LYS A 67 -8.80 1.72 -6.12
N ALA A 68 -7.79 2.27 -5.43
CA ALA A 68 -7.35 1.74 -4.14
C ALA A 68 -8.47 1.77 -3.08
N ALA A 69 -9.32 2.80 -3.10
CA ALA A 69 -10.48 2.90 -2.21
C ALA A 69 -11.50 1.77 -2.45
N LEU A 70 -11.74 1.40 -3.72
CA LEU A 70 -12.61 0.28 -4.08
C LEU A 70 -12.06 -1.07 -3.60
N GLY A 71 -10.75 -1.18 -3.45
CA GLY A 71 -10.12 -2.37 -2.90
C GLY A 71 -10.25 -2.51 -1.38
N ALA A 72 -10.29 -1.41 -0.62
CA ALA A 72 -10.39 -1.42 0.84
C ALA A 72 -11.77 -0.95 1.34
N ASN A 73 -12.84 -1.67 0.97
CA ASN A 73 -14.23 -1.27 1.27
C ASN A 73 -14.99 -2.22 2.20
N ASP A 74 -14.27 -3.07 2.92
CA ASP A 74 -14.82 -4.09 3.81
C ASP A 74 -15.02 -3.56 5.24
N ASP A 75 -16.06 -4.02 5.93
CA ASP A 75 -16.36 -3.59 7.31
C ASP A 75 -15.53 -4.32 8.37
N ALA A 76 -14.87 -5.41 7.97
CA ALA A 76 -13.90 -6.10 8.80
C ALA A 76 -12.69 -5.21 9.14
N VAL A 77 -11.98 -5.58 10.21
CA VAL A 77 -10.80 -4.86 10.67
C VAL A 77 -9.54 -5.30 9.91
N ILE A 78 -8.54 -4.43 9.81
CA ILE A 78 -7.32 -4.72 9.04
C ILE A 78 -6.47 -5.84 9.65
N GLY A 79 -6.57 -6.04 10.97
CA GLY A 79 -5.88 -7.09 11.72
C GLY A 79 -6.75 -8.33 11.94
N GLU A 80 -7.74 -8.60 11.09
CA GLU A 80 -8.61 -9.77 11.29
C GLU A 80 -7.77 -11.06 11.27
N VAL A 81 -7.91 -11.85 12.33
CA VAL A 81 -7.20 -13.13 12.53
C VAL A 81 -8.19 -14.27 12.64
N VAL A 82 -7.81 -15.43 12.11
CA VAL A 82 -8.57 -16.67 12.20
C VAL A 82 -7.67 -17.83 12.61
N LYS A 83 -8.22 -18.78 13.37
CA LYS A 83 -7.51 -19.99 13.75
C LYS A 83 -7.40 -20.89 12.53
N SER A 84 -6.24 -21.52 12.31
CA SER A 84 -6.13 -22.60 11.34
C SER A 84 -7.15 -23.70 11.63
N ALA A 85 -7.82 -24.21 10.60
CA ALA A 85 -8.88 -25.22 10.75
C ALA A 85 -8.81 -26.26 9.63
N ALA A 86 -9.39 -27.44 9.88
CA ALA A 86 -9.44 -28.54 8.92
C ALA A 86 -10.18 -28.20 7.61
N ALA A 87 -11.16 -27.30 7.67
CA ALA A 87 -11.88 -26.80 6.49
C ALA A 87 -11.01 -25.88 5.60
N GLY A 88 -9.85 -25.45 6.11
CA GLY A 88 -9.04 -24.39 5.50
C GLY A 88 -9.61 -23.00 5.75
N VAL A 89 -8.87 -21.99 5.32
CA VAL A 89 -9.28 -20.59 5.35
C VAL A 89 -9.24 -20.06 3.92
N ASP A 90 -10.33 -19.43 3.50
CA ASP A 90 -10.45 -18.85 2.17
C ASP A 90 -9.47 -17.70 1.95
N SER A 91 -9.07 -17.52 0.69
CA SER A 91 -8.25 -16.35 0.32
C SER A 91 -9.11 -15.08 0.29
N PRO A 92 -8.46 -13.90 0.35
CA PRO A 92 -9.12 -12.62 0.14
C PRO A 92 -9.81 -12.54 -1.22
N ASN A 93 -10.63 -11.51 -1.38
CA ASN A 93 -11.26 -11.16 -2.64
C ASN A 93 -10.19 -10.71 -3.67
N ALA A 94 -10.14 -11.39 -4.83
CA ALA A 94 -9.13 -11.11 -5.85
C ALA A 94 -9.30 -9.74 -6.51
N GLU A 95 -10.54 -9.31 -6.75
CA GLU A 95 -10.85 -8.00 -7.32
C GLU A 95 -10.41 -6.88 -6.36
N SER A 96 -10.57 -7.08 -5.06
CA SER A 96 -10.09 -6.14 -4.04
C SER A 96 -8.57 -6.00 -4.05
N VAL A 97 -7.81 -7.12 -4.10
CA VAL A 97 -6.35 -7.08 -4.19
C VAL A 97 -5.90 -6.43 -5.51
N LYS A 98 -6.55 -6.76 -6.63
CA LYS A 98 -6.29 -6.16 -7.94
C LYS A 98 -6.43 -4.64 -7.89
N ASN A 99 -7.56 -4.15 -7.38
CA ASN A 99 -7.84 -2.71 -7.27
C ASN A 99 -6.83 -1.99 -6.36
N LEU A 100 -6.39 -2.61 -5.26
CA LEU A 100 -5.32 -2.06 -4.41
C LEU A 100 -4.00 -1.98 -5.15
N VAL A 101 -3.59 -3.05 -5.84
CA VAL A 101 -2.33 -3.11 -6.58
C VAL A 101 -2.31 -2.07 -7.70
N GLU A 102 -3.33 -2.04 -8.55
CA GLU A 102 -3.42 -1.08 -9.66
C GLU A 102 -3.49 0.36 -9.17
N GLY A 103 -4.33 0.63 -8.17
CA GLY A 103 -4.51 1.96 -7.61
C GLY A 103 -3.25 2.51 -6.98
N ILE A 104 -2.57 1.69 -6.17
CA ILE A 104 -1.29 2.08 -5.55
C ILE A 104 -0.20 2.21 -6.61
N LYS A 105 -0.13 1.31 -7.59
CA LYS A 105 0.85 1.37 -8.69
C LYS A 105 0.75 2.68 -9.45
N GLU A 106 -0.46 3.08 -9.85
CA GLU A 106 -0.71 4.31 -10.62
C GLU A 106 -0.21 5.56 -9.89
N ILE A 107 -0.33 5.59 -8.55
CA ILE A 107 0.22 6.69 -7.73
C ILE A 107 1.75 6.55 -7.60
N VAL A 108 2.24 5.36 -7.24
CA VAL A 108 3.66 5.10 -6.93
C VAL A 108 4.56 5.39 -8.13
N ASP A 109 4.12 5.05 -9.34
CA ASP A 109 4.87 5.31 -10.57
C ASP A 109 5.03 6.82 -10.86
N LEU A 110 4.17 7.66 -10.28
CA LEU A 110 4.22 9.12 -10.42
C LEU A 110 5.01 9.80 -9.31
N VAL A 111 4.83 9.36 -8.05
CA VAL A 111 5.26 10.16 -6.88
C VAL A 111 6.40 9.52 -6.08
N VAL A 112 6.70 8.23 -6.28
CA VAL A 112 7.72 7.53 -5.51
C VAL A 112 8.93 7.21 -6.40
N THR A 113 10.03 7.93 -6.19
CA THR A 113 11.27 7.80 -6.97
C THR A 113 12.33 6.92 -6.32
N GLY A 114 12.18 6.58 -5.04
CA GLY A 114 13.11 5.74 -4.28
C GLY A 114 12.52 4.40 -3.82
N GLY A 115 13.33 3.63 -3.10
CA GLY A 115 12.95 2.33 -2.54
C GLY A 115 13.33 1.15 -3.45
N ASN A 116 13.38 -0.04 -2.85
CA ASN A 116 13.65 -1.30 -3.53
C ASN A 116 12.54 -2.30 -3.18
N GLY A 117 11.67 -2.62 -4.15
CA GLY A 117 10.58 -3.59 -3.98
C GLY A 117 11.04 -5.03 -3.74
N GLN A 118 12.35 -5.30 -3.91
CA GLN A 118 12.99 -6.58 -3.65
C GLN A 118 13.91 -6.51 -2.43
N ALA A 119 13.77 -5.49 -1.57
CA ALA A 119 14.62 -5.33 -0.40
C ALA A 119 14.50 -6.53 0.54
N ASP A 120 15.66 -7.05 0.93
CA ASP A 120 15.83 -8.20 1.80
C ASP A 120 16.94 -7.88 2.79
N LYS A 121 16.52 -7.33 3.93
CA LYS A 121 17.36 -6.69 4.95
C LYS A 121 17.51 -7.55 6.20
N THR A 122 16.61 -8.49 6.43
CA THR A 122 16.58 -9.36 7.61
C THR A 122 17.02 -10.78 7.27
N LYS A 123 17.68 -11.40 8.26
CA LYS A 123 18.11 -12.81 8.21
C LYS A 123 17.72 -13.53 9.50
N PRO A 124 16.43 -13.62 9.84
CA PRO A 124 15.98 -14.50 10.92
C PRO A 124 16.25 -15.97 10.54
N VAL A 125 15.94 -16.90 11.45
CA VAL A 125 16.00 -18.34 11.16
C VAL A 125 15.23 -18.62 9.87
N ASP A 126 15.87 -19.32 8.92
CA ASP A 126 15.32 -19.51 7.57
C ASP A 126 13.96 -20.22 7.58
N GLU A 127 13.81 -21.20 8.48
CA GLU A 127 12.53 -21.88 8.72
C GLU A 127 11.44 -20.90 9.19
N ASP A 128 11.75 -20.01 10.15
CA ASP A 128 10.79 -19.03 10.65
C ASP A 128 10.40 -18.01 9.57
N LYS A 129 11.34 -17.61 8.69
CA LYS A 129 11.05 -16.70 7.56
C LYS A 129 10.16 -17.35 6.51
N LYS A 130 10.40 -18.63 6.21
CA LYS A 130 9.56 -19.42 5.30
C LYS A 130 8.16 -19.60 5.86
N ASP A 131 8.07 -19.90 7.15
CA ASP A 131 6.81 -20.17 7.84
C ASP A 131 5.98 -18.91 8.14
N ILE A 132 6.48 -17.69 7.85
CA ILE A 132 5.63 -16.47 7.73
C ILE A 132 4.46 -16.74 6.76
N GLY A 133 4.69 -17.57 5.76
CA GLY A 133 3.68 -18.02 4.79
C GLY A 133 2.40 -18.56 5.42
N ARG A 134 2.49 -19.14 6.62
CA ARG A 134 1.33 -19.63 7.37
C ARG A 134 0.32 -18.54 7.71
N LEU A 135 0.74 -17.27 7.79
CA LEU A 135 -0.18 -16.15 7.96
C LEU A 135 -1.14 -15.99 6.78
N PHE A 136 -0.73 -16.41 5.58
CA PHE A 136 -1.49 -16.28 4.33
C PHE A 136 -2.25 -17.55 3.97
N GLY A 137 -1.61 -18.70 4.17
CA GLY A 137 -2.14 -20.01 3.77
C GLY A 137 -1.51 -21.13 4.59
N ALA A 138 -2.01 -21.32 5.81
CA ALA A 138 -1.60 -22.42 6.67
C ALA A 138 -2.11 -23.78 6.16
N LYS A 139 -1.55 -24.87 6.68
CA LYS A 139 -2.10 -26.20 6.42
C LYS A 139 -3.55 -26.29 6.93
N ASN A 140 -4.40 -27.01 6.19
CA ASN A 140 -5.81 -27.27 6.50
C ASN A 140 -5.94 -28.29 7.64
N GLU A 141 -5.40 -27.93 8.80
CA GLU A 141 -5.33 -28.73 10.01
C GLU A 141 -5.40 -27.79 11.22
N ASP A 142 -5.98 -28.26 12.33
CA ASP A 142 -6.01 -27.47 13.56
C ASP A 142 -4.59 -27.28 14.14
N GLY A 143 -4.32 -26.09 14.66
CA GLY A 143 -3.03 -25.74 15.25
C GLY A 143 -1.84 -25.68 14.28
N LYS A 144 -2.06 -25.56 12.96
CA LYS A 144 -1.01 -25.40 11.94
C LYS A 144 -0.83 -23.99 11.41
N GLY A 145 -1.54 -23.02 11.98
CA GLY A 145 -1.39 -21.60 11.65
C GLY A 145 -0.04 -21.01 12.09
N ALA A 146 0.13 -19.71 11.87
CA ALA A 146 1.32 -19.00 12.31
C ALA A 146 1.45 -18.99 13.85
N GLU A 147 2.69 -19.10 14.33
CA GLU A 147 3.07 -19.07 15.75
C GLU A 147 3.80 -17.76 16.06
N ASP A 148 4.05 -17.48 17.33
CA ASP A 148 4.76 -16.27 17.79
C ASP A 148 6.07 -16.01 17.05
N LYS A 149 6.84 -17.06 16.75
CA LYS A 149 8.12 -16.94 16.02
C LYS A 149 7.93 -16.50 14.57
N HIS A 150 6.84 -16.95 13.92
CA HIS A 150 6.52 -16.57 12.55
C HIS A 150 6.03 -15.12 12.49
N THR A 151 5.18 -14.70 13.44
CA THR A 151 4.73 -13.31 13.53
C THR A 151 5.85 -12.36 13.97
N ALA A 152 6.80 -12.81 14.79
CA ALA A 152 8.01 -12.07 15.12
C ALA A 152 8.92 -11.89 13.88
N ALA A 153 9.11 -12.93 13.07
CA ALA A 153 9.86 -12.84 11.81
C ALA A 153 9.18 -11.90 10.79
N ALA A 154 7.85 -11.93 10.72
CA ALA A 154 7.06 -10.99 9.92
C ALA A 154 7.23 -9.54 10.42
N ASN A 155 7.19 -9.32 11.73
CA ASN A 155 7.44 -8.01 12.34
C ASN A 155 8.87 -7.52 12.07
N ALA A 156 9.87 -8.40 12.13
CA ALA A 156 11.25 -8.03 11.78
C ALA A 156 11.34 -7.59 10.31
N SER A 157 10.71 -8.35 9.39
CA SER A 157 10.66 -8.02 7.96
C SER A 157 10.02 -6.65 7.73
N VAL A 158 8.81 -6.43 8.28
CA VAL A 158 8.10 -5.14 8.21
C VAL A 158 8.91 -4.02 8.86
N GLY A 159 9.57 -4.29 10.00
CA GLY A 159 10.39 -3.33 10.74
C GLY A 159 11.60 -2.84 9.94
N ALA A 160 12.29 -3.74 9.23
CA ALA A 160 13.53 -3.44 8.52
C ALA A 160 13.33 -2.70 7.19
N VAL A 161 12.19 -2.89 6.52
CA VAL A 161 11.91 -2.20 5.26
C VAL A 161 11.30 -0.82 5.45
N SER A 162 11.59 0.07 4.49
CA SER A 162 10.96 1.39 4.44
C SER A 162 9.58 1.29 3.80
N GLY A 163 8.69 2.25 4.04
CA GLY A 163 7.41 2.29 3.34
C GLY A 163 7.56 2.44 1.82
N ALA A 164 8.65 3.03 1.33
CA ALA A 164 8.95 3.11 -0.10
C ALA A 164 9.30 1.74 -0.70
N ASP A 165 10.05 0.91 0.03
CA ASP A 165 10.33 -0.49 -0.35
C ASP A 165 9.01 -1.27 -0.47
N ILE A 166 8.12 -1.12 0.53
CA ILE A 166 6.80 -1.78 0.52
C ILE A 166 5.94 -1.28 -0.65
N LEU A 167 5.87 0.03 -0.87
CA LEU A 167 5.11 0.61 -1.99
C LEU A 167 5.62 0.14 -3.35
N LYS A 168 6.95 0.04 -3.54
CA LYS A 168 7.55 -0.50 -4.76
C LYS A 168 7.27 -1.99 -4.94
N ALA A 169 7.24 -2.77 -3.86
CA ALA A 169 6.84 -4.17 -3.92
C ALA A 169 5.36 -4.34 -4.30
N ILE A 170 4.46 -3.48 -3.79
CA ILE A 170 3.04 -3.47 -4.20
C ILE A 170 2.92 -3.08 -5.67
N ALA A 171 3.55 -1.99 -6.11
CA ALA A 171 3.47 -1.52 -7.49
C ALA A 171 4.07 -2.49 -8.52
N GLY A 172 5.08 -3.27 -8.10
CA GLY A 172 5.70 -4.32 -8.90
C GLY A 172 4.95 -5.65 -8.89
N ALA A 173 3.92 -5.81 -8.06
CA ALA A 173 3.16 -7.06 -7.99
C ALA A 173 2.24 -7.24 -9.21
N ASN A 174 1.97 -8.49 -9.57
CA ASN A 174 1.03 -8.82 -10.62
C ASN A 174 -0.42 -8.57 -10.15
N ALA A 175 -1.06 -7.54 -10.72
CA ALA A 175 -2.45 -7.19 -10.43
C ALA A 175 -3.45 -8.32 -10.80
N ASP A 176 -3.10 -9.17 -11.76
CA ASP A 176 -3.91 -10.31 -12.21
C ASP A 176 -3.51 -11.63 -11.52
N ALA A 177 -2.88 -11.54 -10.34
CA ALA A 177 -2.57 -12.71 -9.53
C ALA A 177 -3.82 -13.57 -9.27
N LYS A 178 -3.68 -14.89 -9.41
CA LYS A 178 -4.81 -15.82 -9.30
C LYS A 178 -5.26 -15.95 -7.84
N LYS A 179 -6.58 -15.88 -7.63
CA LYS A 179 -7.21 -16.24 -6.35
C LYS A 179 -6.81 -17.67 -5.95
N ASN A 180 -6.75 -17.94 -4.65
CA ASN A 180 -6.56 -19.29 -4.11
C ASN A 180 -5.22 -19.93 -4.50
N GLY A 181 -4.18 -19.12 -4.72
CA GLY A 181 -2.82 -19.59 -4.92
C GLY A 181 -2.28 -20.30 -3.68
N LYS A 182 -1.20 -21.04 -3.85
CA LYS A 182 -0.44 -21.58 -2.72
C LYS A 182 0.64 -20.59 -2.33
N VAL A 183 0.98 -20.55 -1.04
CA VAL A 183 2.09 -19.71 -0.55
C VAL A 183 3.39 -20.06 -1.27
N SER A 184 3.65 -21.36 -1.45
CA SER A 184 4.87 -21.83 -2.13
C SER A 184 4.94 -21.55 -3.64
N GLU A 185 3.85 -21.09 -4.26
CA GLU A 185 3.78 -20.67 -5.67
C GLU A 185 3.74 -19.15 -5.80
N ALA A 186 3.67 -18.41 -4.69
CA ALA A 186 3.67 -16.95 -4.72
C ALA A 186 5.05 -16.42 -5.12
N GLU A 187 5.07 -15.59 -6.16
CA GLU A 187 6.28 -14.91 -6.66
C GLU A 187 6.33 -13.43 -6.27
N ASP A 188 5.19 -12.85 -5.88
CA ASP A 188 5.05 -11.45 -5.54
C ASP A 188 4.07 -11.22 -4.38
N ALA A 189 3.88 -9.95 -4.02
CA ALA A 189 3.05 -9.55 -2.89
C ALA A 189 1.55 -9.83 -3.11
N ALA A 190 1.06 -9.74 -4.35
CA ALA A 190 -0.35 -9.96 -4.67
C ALA A 190 -0.69 -11.45 -4.62
N ALA A 191 0.15 -12.30 -5.20
CA ALA A 191 0.02 -13.75 -5.13
C ALA A 191 0.13 -14.25 -3.68
N LEU A 192 1.04 -13.67 -2.89
CA LEU A 192 1.17 -14.00 -1.47
C LEU A 192 -0.09 -13.59 -0.70
N ALA A 193 -0.60 -12.37 -0.91
CA ALA A 193 -1.84 -11.91 -0.30
C ALA A 193 -3.04 -12.80 -0.67
N LEU A 194 -3.12 -13.28 -1.92
CA LEU A 194 -4.20 -14.13 -2.42
C LEU A 194 -4.03 -15.64 -2.14
N SER A 195 -3.01 -16.01 -1.39
CA SER A 195 -2.79 -17.41 -1.04
C SER A 195 -3.90 -17.94 -0.13
N LYS A 196 -4.17 -19.24 -0.19
CA LYS A 196 -5.13 -19.93 0.70
C LYS A 196 -4.49 -21.09 1.45
N GLY A 197 -5.24 -21.66 2.38
CA GLY A 197 -4.81 -22.88 3.06
C GLY A 197 -4.60 -24.08 2.12
N THR A 198 -3.69 -24.96 2.51
CA THR A 198 -3.25 -26.13 1.72
C THR A 198 -3.41 -27.44 2.50
N ALA A 199 -3.66 -28.55 1.81
CA ALA A 199 -3.62 -29.88 2.42
C ALA A 199 -2.22 -30.50 2.45
N ASN A 200 -1.29 -29.99 1.63
CA ASN A 200 0.01 -30.61 1.42
C ASN A 200 1.09 -30.02 2.33
N ALA A 201 2.09 -30.83 2.66
CA ALA A 201 3.24 -30.37 3.45
C ALA A 201 4.08 -29.34 2.67
N ASN A 202 4.58 -28.32 3.38
CA ASN A 202 5.50 -27.28 2.89
C ASN A 202 4.92 -26.36 1.80
N GLU A 203 3.65 -26.51 1.42
CA GLU A 203 2.99 -25.59 0.48
C GLU A 203 2.59 -24.26 1.15
N ASP A 204 2.63 -24.21 2.48
CA ASP A 204 2.43 -23.08 3.38
C ASP A 204 3.72 -22.25 3.61
N GLN A 205 4.83 -22.63 2.98
CA GLN A 205 6.13 -21.98 3.10
C GLN A 205 6.41 -21.02 1.94
N ILE A 206 6.95 -19.85 2.26
CA ILE A 206 7.39 -18.87 1.25
C ILE A 206 8.69 -19.36 0.60
N LYS A 207 8.71 -19.41 -0.74
CA LYS A 207 9.91 -19.73 -1.53
C LYS A 207 10.77 -18.49 -1.81
N GLU A 208 11.99 -18.71 -2.29
CA GLU A 208 13.01 -17.66 -2.46
C GLU A 208 12.56 -16.43 -3.25
N SER A 209 11.65 -16.59 -4.22
CA SER A 209 11.06 -15.50 -5.01
C SER A 209 10.30 -14.49 -4.15
N ALA A 210 9.42 -14.96 -3.25
CA ALA A 210 8.64 -14.12 -2.36
C ALA A 210 9.25 -13.94 -0.95
N LYS A 211 10.38 -14.61 -0.65
CA LYS A 211 11.07 -14.54 0.66
C LYS A 211 11.92 -13.26 0.83
N LYS A 212 11.44 -12.13 0.30
CA LYS A 212 12.05 -10.81 0.44
C LYS A 212 11.23 -9.98 1.41
N ASP A 213 11.89 -9.25 2.30
CA ASP A 213 11.19 -8.51 3.36
C ASP A 213 10.16 -7.52 2.81
N ALA A 214 10.48 -6.86 1.69
CA ALA A 214 9.59 -5.90 1.04
C ALA A 214 8.34 -6.61 0.48
N ILE A 215 8.50 -7.78 -0.14
CA ILE A 215 7.39 -8.59 -0.67
C ILE A 215 6.52 -9.11 0.48
N ILE A 216 7.13 -9.62 1.55
CA ILE A 216 6.40 -10.10 2.74
C ILE A 216 5.59 -8.95 3.35
N ALA A 217 6.22 -7.80 3.59
CA ALA A 217 5.55 -6.63 4.15
C ALA A 217 4.43 -6.10 3.23
N ALA A 218 4.64 -6.10 1.92
CA ALA A 218 3.63 -5.72 0.94
C ALA A 218 2.47 -6.71 0.89
N GLY A 219 2.74 -8.01 0.94
CA GLY A 219 1.71 -9.05 1.02
C GLY A 219 0.86 -8.90 2.28
N ILE A 220 1.49 -8.64 3.44
CA ILE A 220 0.80 -8.37 4.70
C ILE A 220 -0.09 -7.13 4.55
N ALA A 221 0.44 -6.02 4.01
CA ALA A 221 -0.34 -4.80 3.83
C ALA A 221 -1.54 -5.02 2.89
N LEU A 222 -1.33 -5.66 1.74
CA LEU A 222 -2.39 -5.96 0.78
C LEU A 222 -3.46 -6.84 1.40
N ARG A 223 -3.06 -7.91 2.10
CA ARG A 223 -4.01 -8.82 2.74
C ARG A 223 -4.80 -8.15 3.85
N GLY A 224 -4.17 -7.30 4.65
CA GLY A 224 -4.87 -6.56 5.71
C GLY A 224 -5.84 -5.51 5.16
N MET A 225 -5.54 -4.87 4.03
CA MET A 225 -6.44 -3.88 3.40
C MET A 225 -7.55 -4.53 2.58
N ALA A 226 -7.31 -5.71 2.00
CA ALA A 226 -8.22 -6.35 1.08
C ALA A 226 -9.48 -6.89 1.75
N LYS A 227 -10.59 -6.83 1.02
CA LYS A 227 -11.86 -7.44 1.38
C LYS A 227 -11.70 -8.95 1.58
N ASP A 228 -12.31 -9.47 2.63
CA ASP A 228 -12.21 -10.87 3.07
C ASP A 228 -10.79 -11.30 3.49
N GLY A 229 -9.83 -10.37 3.54
CA GLY A 229 -8.46 -10.66 3.98
C GLY A 229 -8.35 -10.92 5.48
N LYS A 230 -7.78 -12.08 5.83
CA LYS A 230 -7.59 -12.54 7.21
C LYS A 230 -6.23 -13.21 7.37
N PHE A 231 -5.62 -13.06 8.53
CA PHE A 231 -4.37 -13.74 8.87
C PHE A 231 -4.63 -15.03 9.65
N ILE A 232 -3.90 -16.09 9.31
CA ILE A 232 -4.11 -17.41 9.89
C ILE A 232 -3.09 -17.66 11.00
N VAL A 233 -3.57 -17.90 12.21
CA VAL A 233 -2.74 -18.14 13.40
C VAL A 233 -3.04 -19.50 14.02
N LYS A 234 -2.11 -20.01 14.83
CA LYS A 234 -2.23 -21.30 15.48
C LYS A 234 -3.36 -21.33 16.52
N GLU A 235 -3.44 -20.33 17.38
CA GLU A 235 -4.50 -20.18 18.38
C GLU A 235 -5.06 -18.75 18.42
N ILE A 236 -6.32 -18.63 18.82
CA ILE A 236 -7.00 -17.37 19.09
C ILE A 236 -7.57 -17.43 20.51
N GLY A 237 -7.37 -16.38 21.31
CA GLY A 237 -7.95 -16.26 22.65
C GLY A 237 -7.23 -15.24 23.52
N ASN A 238 -7.64 -15.14 24.78
CA ASN A 238 -7.00 -14.26 25.76
C ASN A 238 -5.54 -14.68 25.97
N ASN A 239 -4.63 -13.69 25.99
CA ASN A 239 -3.20 -13.85 26.21
C ASN A 239 -2.45 -14.69 25.15
N LYS A 240 -2.99 -14.79 23.92
CA LYS A 240 -2.30 -15.41 22.78
C LYS A 240 -1.50 -14.37 22.01
N THR A 241 -0.18 -14.48 22.08
CA THR A 241 0.75 -13.50 21.53
C THR A 241 0.76 -13.53 20.01
N GLU A 242 0.45 -14.66 19.38
CA GLU A 242 0.48 -14.82 17.92
C GLU A 242 -0.62 -14.00 17.25
N ALA A 243 -1.82 -13.98 17.83
CA ALA A 243 -2.96 -13.23 17.33
C ALA A 243 -2.72 -11.71 17.42
N GLU A 244 -2.26 -11.23 18.58
CA GLU A 244 -1.94 -9.82 18.79
C GLU A 244 -0.72 -9.35 17.97
N SER A 245 0.26 -10.24 17.80
CA SER A 245 1.43 -9.97 16.96
C SER A 245 1.08 -9.90 15.47
N ALA A 246 0.18 -10.77 14.98
CA ALA A 246 -0.35 -10.73 13.61
C ALA A 246 -1.17 -9.45 13.34
N LYS A 247 -2.00 -9.05 14.29
CA LYS A 247 -2.72 -7.76 14.29
C LYS A 247 -1.75 -6.57 14.21
N GLY A 248 -0.72 -6.58 15.06
CA GLY A 248 0.29 -5.52 15.12
C GLY A 248 1.10 -5.39 13.83
N VAL A 249 1.52 -6.52 13.24
CA VAL A 249 2.30 -6.49 11.98
C VAL A 249 1.47 -5.95 10.82
N ALA A 250 0.18 -6.30 10.75
CA ALA A 250 -0.74 -5.77 9.74
C ALA A 250 -0.91 -4.25 9.86
N ALA A 251 -1.20 -3.76 11.07
CA ALA A 251 -1.35 -2.33 11.33
C ALA A 251 -0.05 -1.56 11.02
N ASN A 252 1.12 -2.10 11.40
CA ASN A 252 2.40 -1.45 11.12
C ASN A 252 2.71 -1.36 9.62
N ALA A 253 2.51 -2.47 8.88
CA ALA A 253 2.71 -2.50 7.44
C ALA A 253 1.82 -1.48 6.72
N ILE A 254 0.53 -1.42 7.07
CA ILE A 254 -0.44 -0.49 6.48
C ILE A 254 -0.10 0.97 6.84
N ASN A 255 0.26 1.25 8.09
CA ASN A 255 0.71 2.59 8.51
C ASN A 255 1.91 3.06 7.70
N LYS A 256 2.91 2.20 7.47
CA LYS A 256 4.11 2.53 6.68
C LYS A 256 3.75 2.85 5.23
N VAL A 257 2.89 2.04 4.62
CA VAL A 257 2.40 2.22 3.24
C VAL A 257 1.71 3.57 3.11
N LEU A 258 0.67 3.82 3.91
CA LEU A 258 -0.18 5.01 3.76
C LEU A 258 0.56 6.30 4.13
N SER A 259 1.36 6.28 5.21
CA SER A 259 2.14 7.43 5.63
C SER A 259 3.18 7.82 4.57
N THR A 260 3.87 6.83 3.98
CA THR A 260 4.85 7.11 2.90
C THR A 260 4.15 7.58 1.63
N LEU A 261 3.02 6.97 1.26
CA LEU A 261 2.27 7.36 0.07
C LEU A 261 1.79 8.81 0.16
N ILE A 262 1.23 9.23 1.29
CA ILE A 262 0.83 10.62 1.49
C ILE A 262 2.01 11.58 1.42
N ILE A 263 3.13 11.25 2.06
CA ILE A 263 4.31 12.12 2.02
C ILE A 263 4.81 12.27 0.59
N ALA A 264 4.84 11.17 -0.17
CA ALA A 264 5.25 11.20 -1.57
C ALA A 264 4.30 12.05 -2.43
N ILE A 265 2.98 11.88 -2.28
CA ILE A 265 1.98 12.74 -2.96
C ILE A 265 2.19 14.21 -2.60
N ARG A 266 2.34 14.53 -1.31
CA ARG A 266 2.56 15.93 -0.87
C ARG A 266 3.83 16.51 -1.48
N ASN A 267 4.94 15.79 -1.44
CA ASN A 267 6.20 16.26 -1.99
C ASN A 267 6.10 16.50 -3.50
N ALA A 268 5.41 15.62 -4.24
CA ALA A 268 5.18 15.79 -5.67
C ALA A 268 4.31 17.03 -5.95
N VAL A 269 3.18 17.16 -5.26
CA VAL A 269 2.26 18.32 -5.36
C VAL A 269 2.96 19.63 -5.01
N ASP A 270 3.71 19.66 -3.90
CA ASP A 270 4.43 20.84 -3.44
C ASP A 270 5.56 21.23 -4.41
N GLY A 271 6.20 20.24 -5.06
CA GLY A 271 7.22 20.47 -6.08
C GLY A 271 6.65 21.20 -7.29
N GLU A 272 5.56 20.68 -7.87
CA GLU A 272 4.90 21.29 -9.03
C GLU A 272 4.35 22.69 -8.71
N LEU A 273 3.74 22.87 -7.54
CA LEU A 273 3.24 24.18 -7.10
C LEU A 273 4.35 25.23 -6.94
N LYS A 274 5.53 24.84 -6.44
CA LYS A 274 6.69 25.74 -6.33
C LYS A 274 7.18 26.19 -7.70
N GLU A 275 7.20 25.28 -8.68
CA GLU A 275 7.60 25.60 -10.05
C GLU A 275 6.63 26.58 -10.72
N ILE A 276 5.32 26.34 -10.59
CA ILE A 276 4.29 27.28 -11.08
C ILE A 276 4.44 28.65 -10.42
N ASN A 277 4.62 28.69 -9.09
CA ASN A 277 4.78 29.94 -8.37
C ASN A 277 6.05 30.70 -8.80
N LYS A 278 7.13 29.99 -9.11
CA LYS A 278 8.35 30.60 -9.65
C LYS A 278 8.09 31.26 -11.01
N LEU A 279 7.42 30.56 -11.93
CA LEU A 279 7.07 31.09 -13.24
C LEU A 279 6.19 32.34 -13.14
N LEU A 280 5.18 32.32 -12.25
CA LEU A 280 4.32 33.48 -11.98
C LEU A 280 5.10 34.66 -11.36
N GLY A 281 6.09 34.37 -10.51
CA GLY A 281 6.98 35.38 -9.95
C GLY A 281 7.86 36.06 -10.99
N GLU A 282 8.42 35.28 -11.92
CA GLU A 282 9.23 35.80 -13.04
C GLU A 282 8.41 36.72 -13.95
N ILE A 283 7.16 36.36 -14.23
CA ILE A 283 6.22 37.20 -15.01
C ILE A 283 5.97 38.54 -14.32
N LYS A 284 5.62 38.53 -13.03
CA LYS A 284 5.36 39.76 -12.27
C LYS A 284 6.57 40.70 -12.23
N GLN A 285 7.79 40.15 -12.22
CA GLN A 285 9.01 40.94 -12.28
C GLN A 285 9.25 41.54 -13.67
N GLY A 286 8.95 40.79 -14.74
CA GLY A 286 9.05 41.26 -16.13
C GLY A 286 8.10 42.41 -16.45
N GLU A 287 6.82 42.30 -16.08
CA GLU A 287 5.82 43.37 -16.24
C GLU A 287 6.20 44.64 -15.43
N GLY A 288 6.78 44.46 -14.24
CA GLY A 288 7.26 45.54 -13.39
C GLY A 288 8.48 46.29 -13.95
N THR A 289 9.29 45.64 -14.79
CA THR A 289 10.44 46.28 -15.47
C THR A 289 10.04 47.06 -16.73
N GLU A 290 9.05 46.60 -17.50
CA GLU A 290 8.56 47.34 -18.67
C GLU A 290 7.80 48.62 -18.27
N SER A 291 7.04 48.59 -17.17
CA SER A 291 6.33 49.79 -16.68
C SER A 291 7.25 50.90 -16.12
N LYS A 292 8.51 50.59 -15.78
CA LYS A 292 9.49 51.55 -15.24
C LYS A 292 10.45 52.12 -16.30
N ALA A 293 10.37 51.63 -17.53
CA ALA A 293 11.22 52.06 -18.64
C ALA A 293 10.55 53.05 -19.61
N ASN A 294 9.30 53.46 -19.34
CA ASN A 294 8.55 54.47 -20.09
C ASN A 294 8.40 55.77 -19.30
#